data_AF-A0A0G1A1G5-F1
#
_entry.id   AF-A0A0G1A1G5-F1
#
_cell.length_a   1.000
_cell.length_b   1.000
_cell.length_c   1.000
_cell.angle_alpha   90.00
_cell.angle_beta   90.00
_cell.angle_gamma   90.00
#
_symmetry.space_group_name_H-M   'P 1'
#
loop_
_entity.id
_entity.type
_entity.pdbx_description
1 polymer ?
#
loop_
_entity_poly.entity_id
_entity_poly.type
_entity_poly.pdbx_seq_one_letter_code
_entity_poly.pdbx_strand_id
1 'polypeptide(L)'
;MRADEISAMQRMRSKASEKDTLPTQRKQSLADKKIIAQFNATKLRVEKHIQLFQFSDALKLLYEFFWHDFCDVYVESCKGDTTNDPKILMQVLEQSLKLIHPFMPFVTDALAQKLQKKHLPLFTQPWPTKL
;
A
#
# COMPACT_ATOMS: atom_id res chain seq x y z
N MET A 1 -3.39 -36.67 34.96
CA MET A 1 -4.13 -35.38 34.99
C MET A 1 -3.40 -34.19 34.34
N ARG A 2 -2.07 -34.22 34.07
CA ARG A 2 -1.34 -33.09 33.42
C ARG A 2 -0.97 -33.30 31.94
N ALA A 3 -1.26 -34.47 31.35
CA ALA A 3 -0.91 -34.78 29.96
C ALA A 3 -2.05 -34.44 28.96
N ASP A 4 -3.31 -34.54 29.39
CA ASP A 4 -4.48 -34.29 28.54
C ASP A 4 -4.67 -32.79 28.25
N GLU A 5 -4.35 -31.90 29.20
CA GLU A 5 -4.44 -30.45 29.03
C GLU A 5 -3.41 -29.91 28.01
N ILE A 6 -2.22 -30.52 27.97
CA ILE A 6 -1.16 -30.15 27.01
C ILE A 6 -1.56 -30.59 25.58
N SER A 7 -2.22 -31.74 25.44
CA SER A 7 -2.80 -32.20 24.16
C SER A 7 -3.98 -31.32 23.69
N ALA A 8 -4.79 -30.80 24.62
CA ALA A 8 -5.87 -29.86 24.31
C ALA A 8 -5.33 -28.48 23.85
N MET A 9 -4.26 -27.98 24.48
CA MET A 9 -3.59 -26.74 24.06
C MET A 9 -2.82 -26.87 22.74
N GLN A 10 -2.25 -28.04 22.42
CA GLN A 10 -1.58 -28.27 21.14
C GLN A 10 -2.55 -28.38 19.96
N ARG A 11 -3.78 -28.87 20.19
CA ARG A 11 -4.85 -28.92 19.18
C ARG A 11 -5.48 -27.55 18.86
N MET A 12 -5.38 -26.57 19.77
CA MET A 12 -5.78 -25.20 19.49
C MET A 12 -4.70 -24.42 18.72
N ARG A 13 -3.42 -24.77 18.89
CA ARG A 13 -2.30 -24.14 18.16
C ARG A 13 -2.22 -24.60 16.70
N SER A 14 -2.66 -25.82 16.38
CA SER A 14 -2.67 -26.33 14.99
C SER A 14 -3.80 -25.77 14.13
N LYS A 15 -4.89 -25.23 14.71
CA LYS A 15 -6.00 -24.60 13.97
C LYS A 15 -5.80 -23.11 13.65
N ALA A 16 -4.72 -22.49 14.13
CA ALA A 16 -4.38 -21.10 13.78
C ALA A 16 -3.52 -20.98 12.50
N SER A 17 -3.11 -22.10 11.90
CA SER A 17 -2.24 -22.13 10.71
C SER A 17 -2.99 -22.43 9.40
N GLU A 18 -4.31 -22.25 9.36
CA GLU A 18 -5.13 -22.67 8.22
C GLU A 18 -6.19 -21.64 7.83
N LYS A 19 -5.83 -20.35 7.89
CA LYS A 19 -6.62 -19.26 7.30
C LYS A 19 -5.79 -18.02 7.00
N ASP A 20 -4.76 -18.21 6.19
CA ASP A 20 -4.37 -17.16 5.25
C ASP A 20 -4.00 -17.87 3.94
N THR A 21 -5.03 -18.45 3.33
CA THR A 21 -4.96 -18.88 1.94
C THR A 21 -4.59 -17.64 1.14
N LEU A 22 -3.30 -17.59 0.77
CA LEU A 22 -2.73 -16.70 -0.23
C LEU A 22 -3.82 -16.42 -1.26
N PRO A 23 -4.27 -15.16 -1.39
CA PRO A 23 -5.37 -14.90 -2.28
C PRO A 23 -4.90 -15.30 -3.67
N THR A 24 -5.68 -16.17 -4.29
CA THR A 24 -5.66 -16.51 -5.71
C THR A 24 -4.98 -15.39 -6.48
N GLN A 25 -3.75 -15.62 -6.95
CA GLN A 25 -3.03 -14.64 -7.76
C GLN A 25 -3.87 -14.40 -9.02
N ARG A 26 -4.75 -13.40 -8.97
CA ARG A 26 -5.36 -12.86 -10.18
C ARG A 26 -4.20 -12.38 -11.04
N LYS A 27 -4.19 -12.82 -12.28
CA LYS A 27 -3.13 -12.45 -13.24
C LYS A 27 -3.12 -10.92 -13.34
N GLN A 28 -2.06 -10.30 -12.81
CA GLN A 28 -1.90 -8.85 -12.80
C GLN A 28 -2.12 -8.29 -14.21
N SER A 29 -3.00 -7.31 -14.33
CA SER A 29 -3.27 -6.61 -15.57
C SER A 29 -2.02 -5.85 -16.04
N LEU A 30 -1.99 -5.49 -17.32
CA LEU A 30 -0.95 -4.62 -17.86
C LEU A 30 -0.93 -3.27 -17.12
N ALA A 31 -2.11 -2.76 -16.75
CA ALA A 31 -2.28 -1.52 -16.00
C ALA A 31 -1.67 -1.63 -14.59
N ASP A 32 -1.94 -2.74 -13.88
CA ASP A 32 -1.39 -3.02 -12.56
C ASP A 32 0.15 -3.03 -12.56
N LYS A 33 0.75 -3.69 -13.56
CA LYS A 33 2.22 -3.73 -13.69
C LYS A 33 2.81 -2.35 -13.99
N LYS A 34 2.12 -1.58 -14.84
CA LYS A 34 2.57 -0.23 -15.21
C LYS A 34 2.57 0.70 -14.01
N ILE A 35 1.49 0.72 -13.21
CA ILE A 35 1.41 1.62 -12.06
C ILE A 35 2.42 1.24 -10.97
N ILE A 36 2.67 -0.06 -10.75
CA ILE A 36 3.71 -0.52 -9.81
C ILE A 36 5.10 -0.04 -10.25
N ALA A 37 5.42 -0.17 -11.54
CA ALA A 37 6.69 0.28 -12.09
C ALA A 37 6.85 1.81 -11.95
N GLN A 38 5.80 2.58 -12.28
CA GLN A 38 5.79 4.04 -12.14
C GLN A 38 5.94 4.48 -10.68
N PHE A 39 5.19 3.86 -9.76
CA PHE A 39 5.29 4.14 -8.33
C PHE A 39 6.72 3.94 -7.83
N ASN A 40 7.32 2.78 -8.13
CA ASN A 40 8.67 2.45 -7.70
C ASN A 40 9.72 3.44 -8.27
N ALA A 41 9.56 3.88 -9.52
CA ALA A 41 10.43 4.87 -10.13
C ALA A 41 10.27 6.27 -9.51
N THR A 42 9.03 6.68 -9.23
CA THR A 42 8.73 7.97 -8.58
C THR A 42 9.24 7.99 -7.15
N LYS A 43 9.03 6.93 -6.38
CA LYS A 43 9.57 6.77 -5.02
C LYS A 43 11.07 7.02 -4.99
N LEU A 44 11.85 6.37 -5.85
CA LEU A 44 13.31 6.51 -5.88
C LEU A 44 13.74 7.96 -6.16
N ARG A 45 13.05 8.64 -7.09
CA ARG A 45 13.32 10.04 -7.41
C ARG A 45 12.99 10.96 -6.24
N VAL A 46 11.84 10.74 -5.59
CA VAL A 46 11.40 11.50 -4.42
C VAL A 46 12.38 11.33 -3.25
N GLU A 47 12.81 10.10 -2.95
CA GLU A 47 13.82 9.82 -1.93
C GLU A 47 15.13 10.57 -2.22
N LYS A 48 15.59 10.57 -3.47
CA LYS A 48 16.78 11.32 -3.88
C LYS A 48 16.62 12.83 -3.65
N HIS A 49 15.49 13.41 -4.03
CA HIS A 49 15.25 14.85 -3.81
C HIS A 49 15.14 15.19 -2.32
N ILE A 50 14.53 14.33 -1.51
CA ILE A 50 14.47 14.50 -0.05
C ILE A 50 15.89 14.46 0.56
N GLN A 51 16.74 13.51 0.13
CA GLN A 51 18.13 13.43 0.59
C GLN A 51 18.96 14.68 0.22
N LEU A 52 18.63 15.32 -0.90
CA LEU A 52 19.26 16.56 -1.35
C LEU A 52 18.61 17.83 -0.77
N PHE A 53 17.66 17.70 0.17
CA PHE A 53 16.87 18.80 0.74
C PHE A 53 16.06 19.61 -0.30
N GLN A 54 15.76 19.00 -1.45
CA GLN A 54 14.99 19.58 -2.55
C GLN A 54 13.49 19.26 -2.41
N PHE A 55 12.86 19.73 -1.34
CA PHE A 55 11.47 19.39 -1.03
C PHE A 55 10.45 19.85 -2.08
N SER A 56 10.68 21.00 -2.71
CA SER A 56 9.82 21.50 -3.80
C SER A 56 9.76 20.51 -4.97
N ASP A 57 10.90 19.97 -5.38
CA ASP A 57 10.97 19.07 -6.54
C ASP A 57 10.42 17.69 -6.19
N ALA A 58 10.67 17.22 -4.96
CA ALA A 58 10.02 16.01 -4.44
C ALA A 58 8.48 16.13 -4.46
N LEU A 59 7.94 17.26 -4.02
CA LEU A 59 6.49 17.50 -3.98
C LEU A 59 5.89 17.57 -5.39
N LYS A 60 6.55 18.25 -6.33
CA LYS A 60 6.11 18.31 -7.73
C LYS A 60 6.04 16.91 -8.37
N LEU A 61 7.05 16.08 -8.13
CA LEU A 61 7.08 14.71 -8.63
C LEU A 61 5.96 13.85 -8.02
N LEU A 62 5.69 14.00 -6.72
CA LEU A 62 4.58 13.29 -6.07
C LEU A 62 3.24 13.74 -6.61
N TYR A 63 3.06 15.05 -6.84
CA TYR A 63 1.84 15.60 -7.41
C TYR A 63 1.58 15.05 -8.82
N GLU A 64 2.59 15.11 -9.69
CA GLU A 64 2.52 14.60 -11.07
C GLU A 64 2.10 13.13 -11.09
N PHE A 65 2.75 12.30 -10.28
CA PHE A 65 2.42 10.89 -10.18
C PHE A 65 1.02 10.63 -9.61
N PHE A 66 0.68 11.28 -8.49
CA PHE A 66 -0.59 11.01 -7.81
C PHE A 66 -1.79 11.47 -8.64
N TRP A 67 -1.67 12.60 -9.33
CA TRP A 67 -2.77 13.12 -10.14
C TRP A 67 -2.83 12.45 -11.52
N HIS A 68 -1.74 12.50 -12.29
CA HIS A 68 -1.77 12.12 -13.69
C HIS A 68 -1.54 10.63 -13.95
N ASP A 69 -0.64 9.97 -13.20
CA ASP A 69 -0.43 8.53 -13.38
C ASP A 69 -1.47 7.70 -12.60
N PHE A 70 -1.75 8.09 -11.35
CA PHE A 70 -2.63 7.33 -10.47
C PHE A 70 -4.11 7.66 -10.69
N CYS A 71 -4.55 8.90 -10.47
CA CYS A 71 -5.97 9.26 -10.59
C CYS A 71 -6.47 9.21 -12.06
N ASP A 72 -5.81 9.94 -12.97
CA ASP A 72 -6.32 10.09 -14.35
C ASP A 72 -6.20 8.79 -15.17
N VAL A 73 -5.16 7.99 -14.97
CA VAL A 73 -4.92 6.78 -15.78
C VAL A 73 -5.32 5.52 -15.03
N TYR A 74 -4.75 5.26 -13.85
CA TYR A 74 -4.93 3.98 -13.20
C TYR A 74 -6.31 3.82 -12.56
N VAL A 75 -6.82 4.81 -11.83
CA VAL A 75 -8.18 4.75 -11.25
C VAL A 75 -9.23 4.67 -12.35
N GLU A 76 -9.10 5.45 -13.43
CA GLU A 76 -9.98 5.33 -14.60
C GLU A 76 -9.90 3.92 -15.22
N SER A 77 -8.71 3.33 -15.31
CA SER A 77 -8.54 1.95 -15.80
C SER A 77 -9.21 0.90 -14.92
N CYS A 78 -9.50 1.22 -13.65
CA CYS A 78 -10.23 0.35 -12.73
C CYS A 78 -11.76 0.54 -12.83
N LYS A 79 -12.26 1.55 -13.55
CA LYS A 79 -13.70 1.74 -13.75
C LYS A 79 -14.20 0.77 -14.83
N GLY A 80 -15.08 -0.15 -14.44
CA GLY A 80 -15.73 -1.13 -15.35
C GLY A 80 -15.44 -2.59 -15.01
N ASP A 81 -15.85 -3.51 -15.89
CA ASP A 81 -15.56 -4.95 -15.78
C ASP A 81 -14.10 -5.22 -16.17
N THR A 82 -13.19 -4.94 -15.25
CA THR A 82 -11.74 -5.05 -15.49
C THR A 82 -11.12 -6.22 -14.76
N THR A 83 -9.97 -6.68 -15.27
CA THR A 83 -9.15 -7.74 -14.66
C THR A 83 -8.20 -7.22 -13.58
N ASN A 84 -8.20 -5.91 -13.31
CA ASN A 84 -7.33 -5.28 -12.34
C ASN A 84 -7.61 -5.82 -10.93
N ASP A 85 -6.55 -6.04 -10.15
CA ASP A 85 -6.71 -6.49 -8.77
C ASP A 85 -7.00 -5.28 -7.86
N PRO A 86 -8.19 -5.19 -7.22
CA PRO A 86 -8.49 -4.10 -6.29
C PRO A 86 -7.50 -4.02 -5.12
N LYS A 87 -6.76 -5.10 -4.82
CA LYS A 87 -5.70 -5.08 -3.83
C LYS A 87 -4.50 -4.25 -4.27
N ILE A 88 -4.14 -4.28 -5.55
CA ILE A 88 -3.02 -3.48 -6.07
C ILE A 88 -3.38 -2.01 -6.01
N LEU A 89 -4.61 -1.65 -6.38
CA LEU A 89 -5.12 -0.28 -6.21
C LEU A 89 -5.03 0.20 -4.77
N MET A 90 -5.51 -0.62 -3.83
CA MET A 90 -5.43 -0.30 -2.41
C MET A 90 -3.98 -0.15 -1.93
N GLN A 91 -3.09 -1.05 -2.34
CA GLN A 91 -1.67 -1.02 -1.98
C GLN A 91 -0.98 0.23 -2.51
N VAL A 92 -1.15 0.55 -3.80
CA VAL A 92 -0.55 1.74 -4.41
C VAL A 92 -1.07 3.01 -3.73
N LEU A 93 -2.37 3.09 -3.43
CA LEU A 93 -2.95 4.22 -2.70
C LEU A 93 -2.31 4.37 -1.31
N GLU A 94 -2.24 3.29 -0.54
CA GLU A 94 -1.67 3.32 0.82
C GLU A 94 -0.19 3.75 0.80
N GLN A 95 0.62 3.20 -0.12
CA GLN A 95 2.03 3.59 -0.23
C GLN A 95 2.20 5.03 -0.70
N SER A 96 1.32 5.52 -1.59
CA SER A 96 1.32 6.91 -2.05
C SER A 96 1.01 7.88 -0.91
N LEU A 97 0.03 7.56 -0.05
CA LEU A 97 -0.29 8.36 1.13
C LEU A 97 0.91 8.45 2.09
N LYS A 98 1.67 7.36 2.27
CA LYS A 98 2.90 7.36 3.08
C LYS A 98 3.97 8.30 2.51
N LEU A 99 4.15 8.34 1.18
CA LEU A 99 5.09 9.27 0.54
C LEU A 99 4.67 10.74 0.67
N ILE A 100 3.37 11.01 0.64
CA ILE A 100 2.81 12.36 0.73
C ILE A 100 2.78 12.87 2.19
N HIS A 101 2.77 11.95 3.17
CA HIS A 101 2.62 12.28 4.59
C HIS A 101 3.58 13.35 5.13
N PRO A 102 4.89 13.37 4.79
CA PRO A 102 5.80 14.41 5.24
C PRO A 102 5.42 15.83 4.79
N PHE A 103 4.64 15.96 3.71
CA PHE A 103 4.18 17.24 3.15
C PHE A 103 2.77 17.61 3.62
N MET A 104 1.87 16.63 3.77
CA MET A 104 0.47 16.84 4.14
C MET A 104 0.01 15.87 5.24
N PRO A 105 0.50 16.02 6.48
CA PRO A 105 0.30 15.00 7.52
C PRO A 105 -1.17 14.83 7.93
N PHE A 106 -1.91 15.93 8.10
CA PHE A 106 -3.29 15.87 8.58
C PHE A 106 -4.26 15.24 7.58
N VAL A 107 -4.14 15.61 6.30
CA VAL A 107 -5.03 15.11 5.24
C VAL A 107 -4.74 13.64 4.95
N THR A 108 -3.47 13.27 4.83
CA THR A 108 -3.07 11.89 4.57
C THR A 108 -3.46 10.96 5.71
N ASP A 109 -3.33 11.41 6.97
CA ASP A 109 -3.73 10.62 8.12
C ASP A 109 -5.25 10.44 8.22
N ALA A 110 -6.02 11.50 7.98
CA ALA A 110 -7.49 11.40 7.92
C ALA A 110 -7.97 10.44 6.82
N LEU A 111 -7.31 10.43 5.65
CA LEU A 111 -7.61 9.49 4.57
C LEU A 111 -7.20 8.06 4.94
N ALA A 112 -6.01 7.86 5.49
CA ALA A 112 -5.54 6.55 5.90
C ALA A 112 -6.38 5.93 7.01
N GLN A 113 -6.90 6.73 7.96
CA GLN A 113 -7.83 6.25 8.98
C GLN A 113 -9.15 5.75 8.39
N LYS A 114 -9.62 6.32 7.29
CA LYS A 114 -10.80 5.80 6.56
C LYS A 114 -10.49 4.52 5.78
N LEU A 115 -9.23 4.35 5.39
CA LEU A 115 -8.77 3.25 4.53
C LEU A 115 -8.40 1.99 5.33
N GLN A 116 -7.73 2.16 6.48
CA GLN A 116 -7.26 1.08 7.32
C GLN A 116 -8.32 0.68 8.34
N LYS A 117 -8.54 -0.63 8.50
CA LYS A 117 -9.39 -1.15 9.58
C LYS A 117 -8.78 -0.95 10.98
N LYS A 118 -7.49 -0.65 11.07
CA LYS A 118 -6.76 -0.37 12.31
C LYS A 118 -6.31 1.09 12.29
N HIS A 119 -6.66 1.83 13.34
CA HIS A 119 -6.34 3.26 13.50
C HIS A 119 -4.87 3.50 13.89
N LEU A 120 -3.92 2.97 13.12
CA LEU A 120 -2.52 3.29 13.33
C LEU A 120 -2.21 4.60 12.58
N PRO A 121 -1.70 5.64 13.28
CA PRO A 121 -1.33 6.87 12.62
C PRO A 121 -0.22 6.64 11.60
N LEU A 122 -0.29 7.34 10.46
CA LEU A 122 0.70 7.19 9.39
C LEU A 122 2.12 7.53 9.82
N PHE A 123 2.29 8.47 10.76
CA PHE A 123 3.62 8.83 11.26
C PHE A 123 4.35 7.69 12.01
N THR A 124 3.61 6.67 12.48
CA THR A 124 4.19 5.48 13.13
C THR A 124 4.55 4.38 12.14
N GLN A 125 4.14 4.51 10.88
CA GLN A 125 4.33 3.50 9.86
C GLN A 125 5.75 3.56 9.30
N PRO A 126 6.33 2.42 8.89
CA PRO A 126 7.60 2.41 8.18
C PRO A 126 7.45 3.14 6.83
N TRP A 127 8.57 3.71 6.38
CA TRP A 127 8.68 4.26 5.03
C TRP A 127 8.30 3.21 3.99
N PRO A 128 7.60 3.58 2.89
CA PRO A 128 7.07 2.64 1.91
C PRO A 128 8.15 1.73 1.33
N THR A 129 7.84 0.44 1.19
CA THR A 129 8.73 -0.55 0.57
C THR A 129 8.46 -0.65 -0.94
N LYS A 130 9.38 -1.22 -1.71
CA LYS A 130 9.16 -1.52 -3.13
C LYS A 130 7.96 -2.46 -3.26
N LEU A 131 7.02 -2.11 -4.14
CA LEU A 131 5.87 -2.94 -4.53
C LEU A 131 6.28 -3.99 -5.56
#